data_AF-A0A7C2QKH6-F1
#
_entry.id   AF-A0A7C2QKH6-F1
#
_cell.length_a   1.000
_cell.length_b   1.000
_cell.length_c   1.000
_cell.angle_alpha   90.00
_cell.angle_beta   90.00
_cell.angle_gamma   90.00
#
_symmetry.space_group_name_H-M   'P 1'
#
loop_
_entity.id
_entity.type
_entity.pdbx_description
1 polymer ?
#
loop_
_entity_poly.entity_id
_entity_poly.type
_entity_poly.pdbx_seq_one_letter_code
_entity_poly.pdbx_strand_id
1 'polypeptide(L)' 'MAEAERHLELALKYLEEGRALADRDPVQASERLYRAAEEAVKALAAALELPEARDP' A
#
# COMPACT_ATOMS: atom_id res chain seq x y z
N MET A 1 8.74 14.98 -0.60
CA MET A 1 7.61 14.20 -0.10
C MET A 1 8.06 13.46 1.14
N ALA A 2 7.31 13.55 2.23
CA ALA A 2 7.58 12.76 3.43
C ALA A 2 7.41 11.27 3.10
N GLU A 3 8.13 10.38 3.79
CA GLU A 3 8.08 8.93 3.57
C GLU A 3 6.65 8.38 3.64
N ALA A 4 5.86 8.86 4.61
CA ALA A 4 4.44 8.54 4.74
C ALA A 4 3.61 8.91 3.50
N GLU A 5 3.86 10.06 2.87
CA GLU A 5 3.13 10.50 1.67
C GLU A 5 3.42 9.59 0.47
N ARG A 6 4.68 9.15 0.32
CA ARG A 6 5.07 8.23 -0.75
C ARG A 6 4.37 6.88 -0.62
N HIS A 7 4.35 6.31 0.58
CA HIS A 7 3.66 5.05 0.84
C HIS A 7 2.14 5.18 0.64
N LEU A 8 1.55 6.31 1.04
CA LEU A 8 0.13 6.57 0.82
C LEU A 8 -0.23 6.64 -0.69
N GLU A 9 0.59 7.31 -1.49
CA GLU A 9 0.39 7.38 -2.95
C GLU A 9 0.42 5.99 -3.59
N LEU A 10 1.39 5.15 -3.20
CA LEU A 10 1.47 3.76 -3.67
C LEU A 10 0.27 2.92 -3.22
N ALA A 11 -0.16 3.07 -1.97
CA ALA A 11 -1.32 2.36 -1.44
C ALA A 11 -2.59 2.65 -2.25
N LEU A 12 -2.84 3.93 -2.55
CA LEU A 12 -4.00 4.36 -3.34
C LEU A 12 -3.94 3.83 -4.77
N LYS A 13 -2.76 3.88 -5.40
CA LYS A 13 -2.55 3.31 -6.74
C LYS A 13 -2.86 1.82 -6.78
N TYR A 14 -2.30 1.05 -5.86
CA TYR A 14 -2.52 -0.40 -5.81
C TYR A 14 -3.97 -0.75 -5.47
N LEU A 15 -4.65 0.05 -4.64
CA LEU A 15 -6.06 -0.13 -4.35
C LEU A 15 -6.92 0.04 -5.61
N GLU A 16 -6.65 1.06 -6.41
CA GLU A 16 -7.37 1.31 -7.65
C GLU A 16 -7.12 0.19 -8.68
N GLU A 17 -5.86 -0.21 -8.87
CA GLU A 17 -5.48 -1.33 -9.73
C GLU A 17 -6.15 -2.64 -9.30
N GLY A 18 -6.16 -2.95 -8.00
CA GLY A 18 -6.78 -4.16 -7.46
C GLY A 18 -8.30 -4.17 -7.65
N ARG A 19 -8.98 -3.05 -7.40
CA ARG A 19 -10.42 -2.92 -7.62
C ARG A 19 -10.80 -3.09 -9.09
N ALA A 20 -10.00 -2.58 -10.02
CA ALA A 20 -10.24 -2.72 -11.45
C ALA A 20 -10.11 -4.18 -11.96
N LEU A 21 -9.39 -5.03 -11.21
CA LEU A 21 -9.13 -6.43 -11.57
C LEU A 21 -10.05 -7.44 -10.87
N ALA A 22 -10.77 -7.04 -9.81
CA ALA A 22 -11.48 -7.95 -8.91
C ALA A 22 -12.39 -8.97 -9.62
N ASP A 23 -13.15 -8.54 -10.63
CA ASP A 23 -14.09 -9.39 -11.36
C ASP A 23 -13.48 -10.09 -12.59
N ARG A 24 -12.23 -9.77 -12.95
CA ARG A 24 -11.57 -10.21 -14.20
C ARG A 24 -10.40 -11.15 -13.96
N ASP A 25 -9.59 -10.82 -12.96
CA ASP A 25 -8.40 -11.58 -12.56
C ASP A 25 -8.26 -11.49 -11.03
N PRO A 26 -8.97 -12.34 -10.28
CA PRO A 26 -8.98 -12.30 -8.82
C PRO A 26 -7.61 -12.61 -8.21
N VAL A 27 -6.73 -13.33 -8.93
CA VAL A 27 -5.37 -13.62 -8.46
C VAL A 27 -4.53 -12.35 -8.49
N GLN A 28 -4.50 -11.63 -9.62
CA GLN A 28 -3.79 -10.34 -9.68
C GLN A 28 -4.44 -9.29 -8.79
N ALA A 29 -5.77 -9.25 -8.72
CA ALA A 29 -6.48 -8.33 -7.83
C ALA A 29 -6.04 -8.52 -6.38
N SER A 30 -5.96 -9.76 -5.91
CA SER A 30 -5.51 -10.08 -4.55
C SER A 30 -4.08 -9.61 -4.28
N GLU A 31 -3.16 -9.78 -5.24
CA GLU A 31 -1.79 -9.28 -5.10
C GLU A 31 -1.74 -7.75 -4.99
N ARG A 32 -2.49 -7.03 -5.82
CA ARG A 32 -2.56 -5.56 -5.77
C ARG A 32 -3.17 -5.07 -4.48
N LEU A 33 -4.28 -5.67 -4.04
CA LEU A 33 -4.94 -5.30 -2.78
C LEU A 33 -4.06 -5.60 -1.56
N TYR A 34 -3.28 -6.68 -1.58
CA TYR A 34 -2.27 -6.96 -0.55
C TYR A 34 -1.21 -5.84 -0.50
N ARG A 35 -0.63 -5.47 -1.64
CA ARG A 35 0.35 -4.37 -1.70
C ARG A 35 -0.25 -3.03 -1.26
N ALA A 36 -1.53 -2.78 -1.57
CA ALA A 36 -2.23 -1.59 -1.09
C ALA A 36 -2.28 -1.55 0.44
N ALA A 37 -2.62 -2.67 1.08
CA ALA A 37 -2.64 -2.78 2.54
C ALA A 37 -1.24 -2.64 3.14
N GLU A 38 -0.23 -3.30 2.55
CA GLU A 38 1.17 -3.21 2.98
C GLU A 38 1.66 -1.76 2.98
N GLU A 39 1.48 -1.04 1.87
CA GLU A 39 1.90 0.35 1.73
C GLU A 39 1.09 1.29 2.66
N ALA A 40 -0.19 1.02 2.89
CA ALA A 40 -0.98 1.78 3.87
C ALA A 40 -0.43 1.62 5.29
N VAL A 41 -0.01 0.41 5.68
CA VAL A 41 0.61 0.16 6.99
C VAL A 41 1.97 0.85 7.10
N LYS A 42 2.81 0.82 6.05
CA LYS A 42 4.08 1.56 6.01
C LYS A 42 3.87 3.07 6.12
N ALA A 43 2.86 3.62 5.44
CA ALA A 43 2.50 5.03 5.54
C ALA A 43 2.15 5.42 6.98
N LEU A 44 1.33 4.61 7.65
CA LEU A 44 0.98 4.82 9.05
C LEU A 44 2.19 4.67 9.98
N ALA A 45 3.02 3.66 9.78
CA ALA A 45 4.23 3.44 10.58
C ALA A 45 5.20 4.62 10.47
N ALA A 46 5.41 5.15 9.26
CA ALA A 46 6.22 6.34 9.02
C ALA A 46 5.59 7.60 9.65
N ALA A 47 4.28 7.80 9.53
CA ALA A 47 3.58 8.96 10.09
C ALA A 47 3.56 8.95 11.63
N LEU A 48 3.55 7.77 12.24
CA LEU A 48 3.60 7.56 13.69
C LEU A 48 5.03 7.41 14.23
N GLU A 49 6.05 7.53 13.37
CA GLU A 49 7.47 7.39 13.71
C GLU A 49 7.81 6.06 14.41
N LEU A 50 7.14 4.98 14.04
CA LEU A 50 7.37 3.67 14.62
C LEU A 50 8.76 3.12 14.23
N PRO A 51 9.46 2.42 15.13
CA PRO A 51 10.79 1.90 14.85
C PRO A 51 10.83 0.93 13.66
N GLU A 52 9.74 0.19 13.41
CA GLU A 52 9.59 -0.74 12.29
C GLU A 52 9.64 -0.06 10.92
N ALA A 53 9.37 1.25 10.85
CA ALA A 53 9.51 2.03 9.61
C ALA A 53 10.98 2.37 9.30
N ARG A 54 11.91 2.16 10.23
CA ARG A 54 13.33 2.54 10.11
C ARG A 54 14.25 1.36 9.83
N ASP A 55 13.72 0.14 9.81
CA ASP A 55 14.51 -1.10 9.64
C ASP A 55 14.44 -1.57 8.17
N PRO A 56 15.57 -1.61 7.44
CA PRO A 56 15.63 -1.95 6.00
C PRO A 56 15.48 -3.45 5.68
#